data_AF-A0A969T5X2-F1
#
_entry.id   AF-A0A969T5X2-F1
#
_cell.length_a   1.000
_cell.length_b   1.000
_cell.length_c   1.000
_cell.angle_alpha   90.00
_cell.angle_beta   90.00
_cell.angle_gamma   90.00
#
_symmetry.space_group_name_H-M   'P 1'
#
loop_
_entity.id
_entity.type
_entity.pdbx_description
1 polymer ?
#
loop_
_entity_poly.entity_id
_entity_poly.type
_entity_poly.pdbx_seq_one_letter_code
_entity_poly.pdbx_strand_id
1 'polypeptide(L)'
;MKVFEANITYQVSEYLNSFLKNITSFETANQKINDAFGIIYLFDNNHELEILKETISIPNNIVSEPDRAEYGDFQTNEDLAKKVTLFLDKKTINPQIVIEPTCGKGNFIVASLSTFSNIENVFGIEIYKPYVWETKFNIIEFYLKNPQERKPQISIIHCDVFDYDFKSLAKQFSEKEILIIGNPPWITNSKLGSLNSSNLPKNQILKIIVD
;
A
#
# COMPACT_ATOMS: atom_id res chain seq x y z
N MET A 1 -14.67 11.06 5.87
CA MET A 1 -14.63 12.15 4.87
C MET A 1 -13.91 11.64 3.64
N LYS A 2 -13.96 12.36 2.51
CA LYS A 2 -13.23 11.97 1.31
C LYS A 2 -12.22 13.04 0.88
N VAL A 3 -11.05 12.59 0.43
CA VAL A 3 -10.05 13.41 -0.26
C VAL A 3 -9.59 12.60 -1.47
N PHE A 4 -9.56 13.20 -2.66
CA PHE A 4 -9.26 12.47 -3.91
C PHE A 4 -10.15 11.22 -4.12
N GLU A 5 -11.43 11.33 -3.76
CA GLU A 5 -12.43 10.24 -3.76
C GLU A 5 -12.15 9.07 -2.80
N ALA A 6 -10.99 9.09 -2.13
CA ALA A 6 -10.52 8.10 -1.17
C ALA A 6 -11.06 8.38 0.24
N ASN A 7 -11.34 7.32 0.99
CA ASN A 7 -11.72 7.46 2.39
C ASN A 7 -10.50 7.83 3.24
N ILE A 8 -10.70 8.79 4.14
CA ILE A 8 -9.72 9.14 5.17
C ILE A 8 -10.45 9.25 6.51
N THR A 9 -9.83 8.68 7.56
CA THR A 9 -10.40 8.72 8.90
C THR A 9 -10.16 10.07 9.55
N TYR A 10 -11.03 10.42 10.50
CA TYR A 10 -10.90 11.70 11.21
C TYR A 10 -9.54 11.85 11.90
N GLN A 11 -9.04 10.77 12.51
CA GLN A 11 -7.72 10.75 13.15
C GLN A 11 -6.59 11.10 12.17
N VAL A 12 -6.59 10.50 10.99
CA VAL A 12 -5.57 10.76 9.96
C VAL A 12 -5.71 12.19 9.42
N SER A 13 -6.94 12.65 9.16
CA SER A 13 -7.20 14.01 8.68
C SER A 13 -6.71 15.07 9.66
N GLU A 14 -7.06 14.96 10.94
CA GLU A 14 -6.62 15.90 11.98
C GLU A 14 -5.10 15.92 12.12
N TYR A 15 -4.48 14.74 12.13
CA TYR A 15 -3.02 14.64 12.18
C TYR A 15 -2.39 15.35 10.99
N LEU A 16 -2.82 15.04 9.76
CA LEU A 16 -2.26 15.63 8.54
C LEU A 16 -2.49 17.13 8.48
N ASN A 17 -3.64 17.63 8.96
CA ASN A 17 -3.93 19.06 9.00
C ASN A 17 -2.92 19.81 9.87
N SER A 18 -2.63 19.27 11.07
CA SER A 18 -1.59 19.83 11.94
C SER A 18 -0.19 19.64 11.36
N PHE A 19 0.11 18.46 10.82
CA PHE A 19 1.44 18.08 10.34
C PHE A 19 1.89 18.89 9.12
N LEU A 20 0.97 19.17 8.20
CA LEU A 20 1.24 19.85 6.93
C LEU A 20 1.08 21.38 7.02
N LYS A 21 0.58 21.92 8.12
CA LYS A 21 0.17 23.33 8.28
C LYS A 21 1.18 24.37 7.77
N ASN A 22 2.47 24.17 8.06
CA ASN A 22 3.54 25.11 7.69
C ASN A 22 4.41 24.60 6.53
N ILE A 23 3.97 23.55 5.82
CA ILE A 23 4.70 22.97 4.70
C ILE A 23 4.21 23.59 3.40
N THR A 24 5.16 24.08 2.60
CA THR A 24 4.91 24.81 1.35
C THR A 24 5.40 24.09 0.10
N SER A 25 6.12 22.98 0.25
CA SER A 25 6.58 22.17 -0.89
C SER A 25 6.31 20.69 -0.67
N PHE A 26 5.91 20.00 -1.73
CA PHE A 26 5.63 18.57 -1.70
C PHE A 26 6.87 17.73 -1.42
N GLU A 27 8.07 18.18 -1.80
CA GLU A 27 9.34 17.51 -1.48
C GLU A 27 9.59 17.52 0.04
N THR A 28 9.36 18.67 0.68
CA THR A 28 9.47 18.78 2.14
C THR A 28 8.41 17.93 2.83
N ALA A 29 7.19 17.91 2.28
CA ALA A 29 6.11 17.08 2.79
C ALA A 29 6.47 15.59 2.71
N ASN A 30 6.93 15.13 1.55
CA ASN A 30 7.33 13.74 1.31
C ASN A 30 8.50 13.32 2.19
N GLN A 31 9.51 14.16 2.38
CA GLN A 31 10.62 13.86 3.29
C GLN A 31 10.10 13.62 4.71
N LYS A 32 9.28 14.53 5.24
CA LYS A 32 8.73 14.39 6.58
C LYS A 32 7.78 13.19 6.73
N ILE A 33 7.00 12.89 5.69
CA ILE A 33 6.12 11.72 5.67
C ILE A 33 6.94 10.42 5.64
N ASN A 34 8.02 10.36 4.87
CA ASN A 34 8.93 9.21 4.89
C ASN A 34 9.52 9.02 6.29
N ASP A 35 10.03 10.09 6.91
CA ASP A 35 10.58 10.02 8.26
C ASP A 35 9.54 9.55 9.30
N ALA A 36 8.27 9.96 9.15
CA ALA A 36 7.20 9.64 10.08
C ALA A 36 6.54 8.27 9.85
N PHE A 37 6.46 7.79 8.60
CA PHE A 37 5.61 6.66 8.20
C PHE A 37 6.26 5.69 7.22
N GLY A 38 7.47 5.97 6.73
CA GLY A 38 8.16 5.16 5.73
C GLY A 38 7.62 5.31 4.30
N ILE A 39 6.55 6.07 4.09
CA ILE A 39 5.97 6.31 2.76
C ILE A 39 6.89 7.24 1.97
N ILE A 40 7.47 6.75 0.88
CA ILE A 40 8.48 7.49 0.10
C ILE A 40 7.87 8.73 -0.56
N TYR A 41 6.69 8.58 -1.17
CA TYR A 41 5.96 9.66 -1.82
C TYR A 41 4.49 9.62 -1.44
N LEU A 42 4.06 10.57 -0.63
CA LEU A 42 2.63 10.83 -0.40
C LEU A 42 2.06 11.60 -1.59
N PHE A 43 2.77 12.63 -2.04
CA PHE A 43 2.38 13.54 -3.13
C PHE A 43 3.30 13.42 -4.34
N ASP A 44 2.74 13.53 -5.54
CA ASP A 44 3.49 13.58 -6.80
C ASP A 44 3.86 15.02 -7.20
N ASN A 45 3.15 16.03 -6.67
CA ASN A 45 3.35 17.44 -6.99
C ASN A 45 2.72 18.37 -5.94
N ASN A 46 3.00 19.68 -6.04
CA ASN A 46 2.42 20.70 -5.15
C ASN A 46 0.90 20.84 -5.26
N HIS A 47 0.30 20.51 -6.41
CA HIS A 47 -1.15 20.62 -6.57
C HIS A 47 -1.89 19.58 -5.70
N GLU A 48 -1.38 18.35 -5.62
CA GLU A 48 -1.91 17.34 -4.70
C GLU A 48 -1.74 17.76 -3.22
N LEU A 49 -0.61 18.40 -2.86
CA LEU A 49 -0.39 18.90 -1.51
C LEU A 49 -1.43 19.97 -1.11
N GLU A 50 -1.66 20.95 -1.98
CA GLU A 50 -2.60 22.03 -1.68
C GLU A 50 -4.06 21.53 -1.66
N ILE A 51 -4.47 20.65 -2.57
CA ILE A 51 -5.82 20.04 -2.52
C ILE A 51 -6.03 19.31 -1.20
N LEU A 52 -5.06 18.50 -0.75
CA LEU A 52 -5.18 17.80 0.53
C LEU A 52 -5.35 18.79 1.68
N LYS A 53 -4.47 19.80 1.77
CA LYS A 53 -4.49 20.83 2.83
C LYS A 53 -5.83 21.58 2.86
N GLU A 54 -6.34 21.99 1.71
CA GLU A 54 -7.64 22.65 1.59
C GLU A 54 -8.77 21.72 2.06
N THR A 55 -8.78 20.47 1.61
CA THR A 55 -9.86 19.52 1.92
C THR A 55 -9.89 19.14 3.40
N ILE A 56 -8.73 18.92 4.03
CA ILE A 56 -8.65 18.55 5.46
C ILE A 56 -8.82 19.74 6.41
N SER A 57 -8.78 20.97 5.90
CA SER A 57 -9.04 22.18 6.69
C SER A 57 -10.54 22.46 6.88
N ILE A 58 -11.40 21.86 6.06
CA ILE A 58 -12.85 22.10 6.09
C ILE A 58 -13.51 21.06 7.01
N PRO A 59 -14.21 21.47 8.07
CA PRO A 59 -15.03 20.55 8.86
C PRO A 59 -16.31 20.24 8.08
N ASN A 60 -16.38 19.14 7.31
CA ASN A 60 -17.56 18.25 7.23
C ASN A 60 -17.64 17.22 6.08
N ASN A 61 -18.51 16.25 6.37
CA ASN A 61 -19.35 15.34 5.57
C ASN A 61 -18.78 14.00 5.04
N ILE A 62 -19.50 12.95 5.44
CA ILE A 62 -19.38 11.57 4.98
C ILE A 62 -20.12 11.50 3.65
N VAL A 63 -19.39 11.16 2.57
CA VAL A 63 -19.96 10.91 1.24
C VAL A 63 -19.77 9.42 0.96
N SER A 64 -20.84 8.73 0.58
CA SER A 64 -20.80 7.29 0.28
C SER A 64 -19.96 6.99 -0.96
N GLU A 65 -19.34 5.82 -0.97
CA GLU A 65 -18.58 5.31 -2.11
C GLU A 65 -19.51 4.87 -3.25
N PRO A 66 -19.16 5.12 -4.53
CA PRO A 66 -19.83 4.44 -5.63
C PRO A 66 -19.55 2.94 -5.55
N ASP A 67 -20.58 2.10 -5.71
CA ASP A 67 -20.43 0.64 -5.69
C ASP A 67 -19.62 0.19 -6.91
N ARG A 68 -18.42 -0.36 -6.67
CA ARG A 68 -17.54 -0.89 -7.72
C ARG A 68 -17.60 -2.41 -7.85
N ALA A 69 -18.46 -3.09 -7.08
CA ALA A 69 -18.63 -4.54 -7.17
C ALA A 69 -19.03 -5.00 -8.58
N GLU A 70 -19.73 -4.15 -9.34
CA GLU A 70 -20.07 -4.40 -10.76
C GLU A 70 -18.85 -4.54 -11.67
N TYR A 71 -17.70 -3.97 -11.29
CA TYR A 71 -16.42 -4.11 -11.99
C TYR A 71 -15.59 -5.30 -11.48
N GLY A 72 -16.14 -6.14 -10.60
CA GLY A 72 -15.43 -7.25 -9.97
C GLY A 72 -14.45 -6.82 -8.88
N ASP A 73 -14.60 -5.59 -8.37
CA ASP A 73 -13.76 -4.99 -7.32
C ASP A 73 -14.20 -5.47 -5.93
N PHE A 74 -13.81 -6.70 -5.59
CA PHE A 74 -14.05 -7.29 -4.28
C PHE A 74 -12.84 -7.08 -3.37
N GLN A 75 -12.88 -6.00 -2.58
CA GLN A 75 -11.82 -5.69 -1.63
C GLN A 75 -11.64 -6.83 -0.61
N THR A 76 -10.40 -7.30 -0.46
CA THR A 76 -10.06 -8.31 0.55
C THR A 76 -10.41 -7.79 1.93
N ASN A 77 -11.19 -8.56 2.69
CA ASN A 77 -11.51 -8.19 4.07
C ASN A 77 -10.26 -8.17 4.97
N GLU A 78 -10.16 -7.18 5.87
CA GLU A 78 -9.02 -7.03 6.79
C GLU A 78 -8.75 -8.28 7.65
N ASP A 79 -9.79 -8.95 8.16
CA ASP A 79 -9.65 -10.15 8.98
C ASP A 79 -9.07 -11.31 8.17
N LEU A 80 -9.43 -11.41 6.88
CA LEU A 80 -8.85 -12.39 5.98
C LEU A 80 -7.37 -12.10 5.76
N ALA A 81 -7.01 -10.85 5.45
CA ALA A 81 -5.62 -10.44 5.27
C ALA A 81 -4.77 -10.76 6.52
N LYS A 82 -5.25 -10.39 7.72
CA LYS A 82 -4.60 -10.69 9.00
C LYS A 82 -4.46 -12.19 9.25
N LYS A 83 -5.51 -12.99 8.99
CA LYS A 83 -5.44 -14.46 9.16
C LYS A 83 -4.40 -15.09 8.26
N VAL A 84 -4.30 -14.63 7.01
CA VAL A 84 -3.31 -15.13 6.04
C VAL A 84 -1.89 -14.77 6.48
N THR A 85 -1.61 -13.51 6.85
CA THR A 85 -0.27 -13.12 7.29
C THR A 85 0.15 -13.85 8.58
N LEU A 86 -0.75 -13.96 9.57
CA LEU A 86 -0.50 -14.74 10.79
C LEU A 86 -0.27 -16.22 10.52
N PHE A 87 -0.93 -16.79 9.51
CA PHE A 87 -0.68 -18.16 9.10
C PHE A 87 0.72 -18.31 8.50
N LEU A 88 1.17 -17.36 7.68
CA LEU A 88 2.53 -17.35 7.10
C LEU A 88 3.60 -17.18 8.18
N ASP A 89 3.39 -16.30 9.15
CA ASP A 89 4.30 -16.12 10.29
C ASP A 89 4.44 -17.42 11.12
N LYS A 90 3.34 -18.13 11.37
CA LYS A 90 3.38 -19.47 11.99
C LYS A 90 4.12 -20.51 11.16
N LYS A 91 4.29 -20.27 9.85
CA LYS A 91 5.14 -21.07 8.95
C LYS A 91 6.57 -20.54 8.88
N THR A 92 6.97 -19.68 9.81
CA THR A 92 8.30 -19.07 9.92
C THR A 92 8.68 -18.19 8.73
N ILE A 93 7.70 -17.69 7.98
CA ILE A 93 7.92 -16.73 6.90
C ILE A 93 8.07 -15.32 7.50
N ASN A 94 9.20 -14.66 7.25
CA ASN A 94 9.48 -13.31 7.72
C ASN A 94 10.23 -12.50 6.64
N PRO A 95 9.53 -12.04 5.59
CA PRO A 95 10.15 -11.50 4.38
C PRO A 95 10.83 -10.16 4.61
N GLN A 96 11.81 -9.86 3.76
CA GLN A 96 12.44 -8.55 3.68
C GLN A 96 11.71 -7.63 2.70
N ILE A 97 11.08 -8.19 1.68
CA ILE A 97 10.34 -7.43 0.66
C ILE A 97 8.91 -7.95 0.60
N VAL A 98 7.93 -7.05 0.65
CA VAL A 98 6.52 -7.36 0.43
C VAL A 98 6.04 -6.67 -0.84
N ILE A 99 5.38 -7.42 -1.71
CA ILE A 99 4.81 -6.92 -2.96
C ILE A 99 3.33 -7.29 -3.01
N GLU A 100 2.47 -6.28 -3.19
CA GLU A 100 1.03 -6.43 -3.42
C GLU A 100 0.68 -5.82 -4.81
N PRO A 101 0.65 -6.63 -5.89
CA PRO A 101 0.53 -6.13 -7.28
C PRO A 101 -0.81 -5.46 -7.65
N THR A 102 -1.86 -5.67 -6.86
CA THR A 102 -3.20 -5.10 -7.06
C THR A 102 -3.77 -4.72 -5.70
N CYS A 103 -3.14 -3.73 -5.06
CA CYS A 103 -3.25 -3.58 -3.61
C CYS A 103 -4.59 -3.04 -3.13
N GLY A 104 -5.43 -2.48 -4.00
CA GLY A 104 -6.72 -1.93 -3.60
C GLY A 104 -6.55 -0.95 -2.46
N LYS A 105 -7.28 -1.16 -1.37
CA LYS A 105 -7.21 -0.35 -0.13
C LYS A 105 -6.02 -0.70 0.78
N GLY A 106 -5.17 -1.64 0.39
CA GLY A 106 -3.90 -1.97 1.05
C GLY A 106 -4.03 -2.90 2.26
N ASN A 107 -5.06 -3.74 2.31
CA ASN A 107 -5.32 -4.58 3.48
C ASN A 107 -4.23 -5.63 3.71
N PHE A 108 -3.63 -6.22 2.66
CA PHE A 108 -2.49 -7.12 2.86
C PHE A 108 -1.21 -6.36 3.23
N ILE A 109 -0.97 -5.16 2.68
CA ILE A 109 0.13 -4.30 3.12
C ILE A 109 0.03 -4.02 4.62
N VAL A 110 -1.10 -3.52 5.12
CA VAL A 110 -1.26 -3.21 6.56
C VAL A 110 -1.14 -4.48 7.41
N ALA A 111 -1.76 -5.59 6.99
CA ALA A 111 -1.62 -6.87 7.70
C ALA A 111 -0.16 -7.34 7.76
N SER A 112 0.58 -7.18 6.66
CA SER A 112 2.00 -7.56 6.59
C SER A 112 2.86 -6.71 7.51
N LEU A 113 2.66 -5.38 7.51
CA LEU A 113 3.34 -4.45 8.42
C LEU A 113 3.08 -4.77 9.89
N SER A 114 1.87 -5.25 10.22
CA SER A 114 1.52 -5.65 11.59
C SER A 114 2.05 -7.02 12.02
N THR A 115 2.49 -7.84 11.07
CA THR A 115 2.84 -9.25 11.33
C THR A 115 4.36 -9.49 11.24
N PHE A 116 5.00 -8.98 10.20
CA PHE A 116 6.38 -9.34 9.88
C PHE A 116 7.36 -8.26 10.36
N SER A 117 8.36 -8.68 11.13
CA SER A 117 9.34 -7.78 11.74
C SER A 117 10.54 -7.45 10.84
N ASN A 118 10.79 -8.25 9.80
CA ASN A 118 11.99 -8.14 8.95
C ASN A 118 11.78 -7.33 7.67
N ILE A 119 10.60 -6.73 7.46
CA ILE A 119 10.31 -5.96 6.25
C ILE A 119 11.28 -4.77 6.14
N GLU A 120 11.94 -4.66 5.00
CA GLU A 120 12.80 -3.56 4.56
C GLU A 120 12.08 -2.67 3.54
N ASN A 121 11.34 -3.28 2.61
CA ASN A 121 10.60 -2.57 1.57
C ASN A 121 9.21 -3.16 1.34
N VAL A 122 8.26 -2.28 1.02
CA VAL A 122 6.90 -2.63 0.59
C VAL A 122 6.60 -1.96 -0.74
N PHE A 123 6.02 -2.73 -1.68
CA PHE A 123 5.57 -2.25 -2.98
C PHE A 123 4.09 -2.59 -3.18
N GLY A 124 3.24 -1.58 -3.20
CA GLY A 124 1.83 -1.70 -3.61
C GLY A 124 1.65 -1.14 -5.01
N ILE A 125 1.03 -1.90 -5.90
CA ILE A 125 0.72 -1.45 -7.26
C ILE A 125 -0.80 -1.39 -7.38
N GLU A 126 -1.32 -0.26 -7.85
CA GLU A 126 -2.76 -0.04 -7.98
C GLU A 126 -3.07 0.89 -9.16
N ILE A 127 -4.07 0.52 -9.95
CA ILE A 127 -4.48 1.25 -11.16
C ILE A 127 -5.53 2.32 -10.86
N TYR A 128 -6.30 2.17 -9.78
CA TYR A 128 -7.32 3.11 -9.36
C TYR A 128 -6.74 4.12 -8.36
N LYS A 129 -6.45 5.34 -8.83
CA LYS A 129 -5.81 6.40 -8.03
C LYS A 129 -6.47 6.66 -6.66
N PRO A 130 -7.80 6.62 -6.46
CA PRO A 130 -8.38 6.76 -5.11
C PRO A 130 -7.93 5.68 -4.13
N TYR A 131 -7.73 4.44 -4.58
CA TYR A 131 -7.21 3.36 -3.74
C TYR A 131 -5.73 3.50 -3.41
N VAL A 132 -4.94 4.13 -4.28
CA VAL A 132 -3.56 4.55 -3.97
C VAL A 132 -3.56 5.50 -2.77
N TRP A 133 -4.48 6.48 -2.75
CA TRP A 133 -4.64 7.41 -1.63
C TRP A 133 -5.15 6.72 -0.37
N GLU A 134 -6.19 5.89 -0.49
CA GLU A 134 -6.77 5.16 0.65
C GLU A 134 -5.74 4.23 1.30
N THR A 135 -4.93 3.51 0.51
CA THR A 135 -3.83 2.70 1.01
C THR A 135 -2.82 3.54 1.80
N LYS A 136 -2.39 4.69 1.26
CA LYS A 136 -1.47 5.61 1.95
C LYS A 136 -2.07 6.11 3.28
N PHE A 137 -3.37 6.45 3.31
CA PHE A 137 -4.05 6.86 4.54
C PHE A 137 -4.17 5.72 5.56
N ASN A 138 -4.45 4.50 5.12
CA ASN A 138 -4.53 3.32 5.98
C ASN A 138 -3.17 2.98 6.61
N ILE A 139 -2.07 3.15 5.87
CA ILE A 139 -0.70 3.01 6.40
C ILE A 139 -0.41 4.09 7.46
N ILE A 140 -0.77 5.34 7.20
CA ILE A 140 -0.62 6.43 8.19
C ILE A 140 -1.43 6.08 9.44
N GLU A 141 -2.68 5.66 9.29
CA GLU A 141 -3.52 5.27 10.42
C GLU A 141 -2.90 4.13 11.26
N PHE A 142 -2.37 3.11 10.58
CA PHE A 142 -1.67 2.00 11.24
C PHE A 142 -0.53 2.51 12.12
N TYR A 143 0.34 3.40 11.62
CA TYR A 143 1.44 3.92 12.42
C TYR A 143 1.04 4.95 13.47
N LEU A 144 -0.06 5.69 13.27
CA LEU A 144 -0.63 6.53 14.33
C LEU A 144 -1.13 5.68 15.50
N LYS A 145 -1.69 4.50 15.23
CA LYS A 145 -2.13 3.53 16.25
C LYS A 145 -0.96 2.73 16.84
N ASN A 146 0.11 2.52 16.07
CA ASN A 146 1.25 1.69 16.44
C ASN A 146 2.59 2.47 16.26
N PRO A 147 2.84 3.53 17.04
CA PRO A 147 3.96 4.45 16.79
C PRO A 147 5.33 3.81 16.94
N GLN A 148 5.43 2.72 17.72
CA GLN A 148 6.68 1.98 17.99
C GLN A 148 7.05 0.98 16.89
N GLU A 149 6.15 0.74 15.93
CA GLU A 149 6.43 -0.17 14.83
C GLU A 149 7.53 0.37 13.93
N ARG A 150 8.34 -0.56 13.43
CA ARG A 150 9.40 -0.27 12.47
C ARG A 150 8.76 0.21 11.16
N LYS A 151 9.38 1.22 10.55
CA LYS A 151 8.92 1.87 9.32
C LYS A 151 9.84 1.45 8.17
N PRO A 152 9.47 0.45 7.35
CA PRO A 152 10.21 0.12 6.13
C PRO A 152 10.03 1.23 5.08
N GLN A 153 10.75 1.13 3.97
CA GLN A 153 10.49 2.01 2.83
C GLN A 153 9.26 1.51 2.06
N ILE A 154 8.22 2.34 1.95
CA ILE A 154 6.91 1.97 1.41
C ILE A 154 6.62 2.79 0.15
N SER A 155 6.41 2.09 -0.96
CA SER A 155 6.06 2.67 -2.26
C SER A 155 4.69 2.17 -2.70
N ILE A 156 3.72 3.08 -2.76
CA ILE A 156 2.39 2.82 -3.36
C ILE A 156 2.34 3.52 -4.71
N ILE A 157 2.29 2.72 -5.76
CA ILE A 157 2.59 3.13 -7.13
C ILE A 157 1.32 3.08 -7.95
N HIS A 158 0.98 4.21 -8.57
CA HIS A 158 -0.15 4.32 -9.47
C HIS A 158 0.24 3.90 -10.89
N CYS A 159 -0.02 2.65 -11.26
CA CYS A 159 0.15 2.16 -12.62
C CYS A 159 -0.68 0.89 -12.85
N ASP A 160 -0.81 0.50 -14.12
CA ASP A 160 -1.25 -0.86 -14.43
C ASP A 160 -0.19 -1.85 -13.92
N VAL A 161 -0.63 -2.92 -13.27
CA VAL A 161 0.23 -4.01 -12.81
C VAL A 161 1.01 -4.65 -13.96
N PHE A 162 0.45 -4.67 -15.17
CA PHE A 162 1.12 -5.25 -16.34
C PHE A 162 2.22 -4.35 -16.91
N ASP A 163 2.19 -3.06 -16.60
CA ASP A 163 3.21 -2.09 -17.05
C ASP A 163 4.36 -1.95 -16.05
N TYR A 164 4.21 -2.50 -14.83
CA TYR A 164 5.24 -2.40 -13.80
C TYR A 164 6.40 -3.38 -14.04
N ASP A 165 7.64 -2.88 -14.01
CA ASP A 165 8.84 -3.69 -14.25
C ASP A 165 9.26 -4.51 -13.03
N PHE A 166 8.51 -5.58 -12.75
CA PHE A 166 8.84 -6.56 -11.71
C PHE A 166 10.18 -7.26 -11.95
N LYS A 167 10.68 -7.30 -13.19
CA LYS A 167 11.95 -7.96 -13.51
C LYS A 167 13.13 -7.16 -12.96
N SER A 168 13.11 -5.84 -13.16
CA SER A 168 14.10 -4.95 -12.56
C SER A 168 14.01 -4.96 -11.03
N LEU A 169 12.80 -4.96 -10.47
CA LEU A 169 12.60 -5.07 -9.03
C LEU A 169 13.17 -6.38 -8.46
N ALA A 170 12.87 -7.52 -9.06
CA ALA A 170 13.38 -8.83 -8.64
C ALA A 170 14.91 -8.92 -8.76
N LYS A 171 15.51 -8.27 -9.77
CA LYS A 171 16.97 -8.18 -9.91
C LYS A 171 17.60 -7.30 -8.83
N GLN A 172 16.96 -6.19 -8.48
CA GLN A 172 17.44 -5.29 -7.42
C GLN A 172 17.47 -5.99 -6.06
N PHE A 173 16.49 -6.86 -5.79
CA PHE A 173 16.33 -7.55 -4.51
C PHE A 173 16.63 -9.05 -4.60
N SER A 174 17.52 -9.46 -5.51
CA SER A 174 17.80 -10.89 -5.82
C SER A 174 18.50 -11.68 -4.71
N GLU A 175 18.79 -11.05 -3.57
CA GLU A 175 19.40 -11.68 -2.40
C GLU A 175 18.47 -11.62 -1.17
N LYS A 176 17.25 -11.09 -1.35
CA LYS A 176 16.30 -10.83 -0.27
C LYS A 176 15.15 -11.81 -0.33
N GLU A 177 14.55 -12.11 0.82
CA GLU A 177 13.32 -12.88 0.88
C GLU A 177 12.13 -12.02 0.47
N ILE A 178 11.47 -12.38 -0.63
CA ILE A 178 10.36 -11.66 -1.23
C ILE A 178 9.06 -12.44 -1.01
N LEU A 179 8.08 -11.78 -0.40
CA LEU A 179 6.69 -12.22 -0.34
C LEU A 179 5.87 -11.42 -1.35
N ILE A 180 5.27 -12.12 -2.31
CA ILE A 180 4.22 -11.60 -3.17
C ILE A 180 2.89 -12.09 -2.62
N ILE A 181 2.01 -11.18 -2.22
CA ILE A 181 0.74 -11.49 -1.58
C ILE A 181 -0.37 -10.62 -2.18
N GLY A 182 -1.57 -11.17 -2.37
CA GLY A 182 -2.71 -10.40 -2.85
C GLY A 182 -3.94 -11.24 -3.19
N ASN A 183 -5.00 -10.53 -3.58
CA ASN A 183 -6.23 -11.09 -4.16
C ASN A 183 -6.44 -10.40 -5.52
N PRO A 184 -5.80 -10.90 -6.59
CA PRO A 184 -5.87 -10.27 -7.89
C PRO A 184 -7.24 -10.52 -8.53
N PRO A 185 -7.76 -9.62 -9.38
CA PRO A 185 -9.09 -9.77 -9.96
C PRO A 185 -9.19 -11.03 -10.84
N TRP A 186 -10.35 -11.70 -10.81
CA TRP A 186 -10.64 -13.02 -11.42
C TRP A 186 -10.14 -13.25 -12.86
N ILE A 187 -9.98 -12.19 -13.66
CA ILE A 187 -9.51 -12.26 -15.06
C ILE A 187 -7.98 -12.50 -15.17
N THR A 188 -7.21 -12.32 -14.09
CA THR A 188 -5.74 -12.20 -14.14
C THR A 188 -4.94 -13.47 -13.85
N ASN A 189 -5.55 -14.53 -13.32
CA ASN A 189 -4.85 -15.80 -13.00
C ASN A 189 -4.16 -16.42 -14.24
N SER A 190 -4.74 -16.25 -15.44
CA SER A 190 -4.16 -16.74 -16.70
C SER A 190 -2.94 -15.93 -17.18
N LYS A 191 -2.88 -14.62 -16.87
CA LYS A 191 -1.80 -13.72 -17.31
C LYS A 191 -0.66 -13.65 -16.28
N LEU A 192 -0.97 -13.65 -14.98
CA LEU A 192 0.04 -13.74 -13.91
C LEU A 192 0.82 -15.06 -13.95
N GLY A 193 0.18 -16.16 -14.38
CA GLY A 193 0.84 -17.44 -14.63
C GLY A 193 1.95 -17.38 -15.70
N SER A 194 1.90 -16.40 -16.62
CA SER A 194 2.91 -16.22 -17.68
C SER A 194 4.20 -15.53 -17.22
N LEU A 195 4.21 -14.92 -16.02
CA LEU A 195 5.42 -14.40 -15.36
C LEU A 195 6.36 -15.52 -14.88
N ASN A 196 6.05 -16.79 -15.14
CA ASN A 196 6.90 -17.96 -14.92
C ASN A 196 8.03 -18.09 -15.96
N SER A 197 8.72 -17.01 -16.31
CA SER A 197 9.92 -17.08 -17.16
C SER A 197 11.14 -17.52 -16.34
N SER A 198 11.36 -18.84 -16.28
CA SER A 198 12.63 -19.61 -16.34
C SER A 198 13.97 -19.13 -15.71
N ASN A 199 14.07 -17.96 -15.05
CA ASN A 199 15.34 -17.39 -14.56
C ASN A 199 15.27 -16.79 -13.13
N LEU A 200 14.25 -17.14 -12.33
CA LEU A 200 14.15 -16.64 -10.96
C LEU A 200 14.95 -17.52 -9.98
N PRO A 201 15.65 -16.95 -8.98
CA PRO A 201 16.31 -17.71 -7.93
C PRO A 201 15.27 -18.56 -7.18
N LYS A 202 15.46 -19.89 -7.20
CA LYS A 202 14.45 -20.89 -6.80
C LYS A 202 14.01 -20.85 -5.33
N ASN A 203 14.70 -20.11 -4.45
CA ASN A 203 14.54 -20.25 -2.99
C ASN A 203 14.14 -18.95 -2.26
N GLN A 204 13.79 -17.86 -2.95
CA GLN A 204 13.64 -16.55 -2.30
C GLN A 204 12.30 -15.85 -2.54
N ILE A 205 11.42 -16.38 -3.39
CA ILE A 205 10.13 -15.75 -3.72
C ILE A 205 8.99 -16.68 -3.30
N LEU A 206 8.19 -16.25 -2.34
CA LEU A 206 6.92 -16.89 -1.97
C LEU A 206 5.76 -16.12 -2.61
N LYS A 207 4.84 -16.82 -3.28
CA LYS A 207 3.63 -16.25 -3.90
C LYS A 207 2.38 -16.78 -3.20
N ILE A 208 1.54 -15.89 -2.71
CA ILE A 208 0.26 -16.20 -2.06
C ILE A 208 -0.85 -15.44 -2.79
N ILE A 209 -1.77 -16.18 -3.39
CA ILE A 209 -2.98 -15.68 -4.05
C ILE A 209 -4.17 -16.24 -3.27
N VAL A 210 -5.09 -15.36 -2.87
CA VAL A 210 -6.30 -15.71 -2.14
C VAL A 210 -7.49 -15.52 -3.07
N ASP A 211 -8.11 -16.62 -3.48
CA ASP A 211 -9.34 -16.66 -4.32
C ASP A 211 -10.59 -16.92 -3.46
#